data_AF-A0A7J4I5K4-F1
#
_entry.id   AF-A0A7J4I5K4-F1
#
_cell.length_a   1.000
_cell.length_b   1.000
_cell.length_c   1.000
_cell.angle_alpha   90.00
_cell.angle_beta   90.00
_cell.angle_gamma   90.00
#
_symmetry.space_group_name_H-M   'P 1'
#
loop_
_entity.id
_entity.type
_entity.pdbx_description
1 polymer ?
#
loop_
_entity_poly.entity_id
_entity_poly.type
_entity_poly.pdbx_seq_one_letter_code
_entity_poly.pdbx_strand_id
1 'polypeptide(L)'
;MKARFIIIIVAIVLLILFGLGASLTENCVNLGGCKSCWKTTQVVVTSDLCGANRTCLAQPADQQNNAIVDAVLCACDKAKTLGYSDTVLNAKIQDTVSEFSRYNISINDICDQPGMFLTKRLYT
;
A
#
# COMPACT_ATOMS: atom_id res chain seq x y z
N MET A 1 14.06 -39.79 -26.78
CA MET A 1 14.30 -38.35 -27.02
C MET A 1 13.15 -37.44 -26.54
N LYS A 2 11.87 -37.80 -26.73
CA LYS A 2 10.72 -36.96 -26.35
C LYS A 2 10.60 -36.65 -24.84
N ALA A 3 10.86 -37.61 -23.95
CA ALA A 3 10.73 -37.40 -22.50
C ALA A 3 11.79 -36.44 -21.91
N ARG A 4 13.03 -36.45 -22.44
CA ARG A 4 14.10 -35.55 -21.99
C ARG A 4 13.81 -34.08 -22.36
N PHE A 5 13.20 -33.85 -23.52
CA PHE A 5 12.75 -32.52 -23.93
C PHE A 5 11.61 -31.99 -23.04
N ILE A 6 10.66 -32.84 -22.66
CA ILE A 6 9.57 -32.45 -21.75
C ILE A 6 10.12 -32.05 -20.38
N ILE A 7 11.08 -32.80 -19.83
CA ILE A 7 11.69 -32.49 -18.53
C ILE A 7 12.40 -31.13 -18.56
N ILE A 8 13.13 -30.82 -19.64
CA ILE A 8 13.82 -29.53 -19.79
C ILE A 8 12.80 -28.39 -19.87
N ILE A 9 11.72 -28.54 -20.63
CA ILE A 9 10.65 -27.53 -20.72
C ILE A 9 10.01 -27.30 -19.34
N VAL A 10 9.70 -28.36 -18.59
CA VAL A 10 9.13 -28.24 -17.25
C VAL A 10 10.10 -27.53 -16.29
N ALA A 11 11.40 -27.85 -16.35
CA ALA A 11 12.40 -27.18 -15.53
C ALA A 11 12.53 -25.68 -15.85
N ILE A 12 12.46 -25.31 -17.13
CA ILE A 12 12.48 -23.90 -17.56
C ILE A 12 11.22 -23.17 -17.09
N VAL A 13 10.04 -23.78 -17.22
CA VAL A 13 8.77 -23.20 -16.73
C VAL A 13 8.82 -22.99 -15.22
N LEU A 14 9.35 -23.95 -14.45
CA LEU A 14 9.51 -23.82 -12.99
C LEU A 14 10.48 -22.69 -12.62
N LEU A 15 11.58 -22.52 -13.35
CA LEU A 15 12.52 -21.40 -13.14
C LEU A 15 11.88 -20.04 -13.42
N ILE A 16 11.07 -19.93 -14.48
CA ILE A 16 10.34 -18.71 -14.83
C ILE A 16 9.31 -18.39 -13.74
N LEU A 17 8.53 -19.39 -13.30
CA LEU A 17 7.56 -19.22 -12.22
C LEU A 17 8.21 -18.80 -10.90
N PHE A 18 9.40 -19.35 -10.58
CA PHE A 18 10.17 -18.98 -9.39
C PHE A 18 10.68 -17.52 -9.46
N GLY A 19 11.22 -17.09 -10.62
CA GLY A 19 11.68 -15.72 -10.82
C GLY A 19 10.55 -14.68 -10.76
N LEU A 20 9.37 -15.02 -11.28
CA LEU A 20 8.18 -14.17 -11.19
C LEU A 20 7.68 -14.07 -9.74
N GLY A 21 7.69 -15.18 -8.99
CA GLY A 21 7.27 -15.20 -7.59
C GLY A 21 8.10 -14.28 -6.67
N ALA A 22 9.40 -14.14 -6.93
CA ALA A 22 10.28 -13.26 -6.16
C ALA A 22 10.02 -11.76 -6.39
N SER A 23 9.41 -11.40 -7.52
CA SER A 23 9.14 -10.01 -7.91
C SER A 23 7.73 -9.52 -7.52
N LEU A 24 6.85 -10.43 -7.06
CA LEU A 24 5.40 -10.19 -6.91
C LEU A 24 4.94 -9.90 -5.48
N THR A 25 5.84 -9.69 -4.51
CA THR A 25 5.44 -9.49 -3.11
C THR A 25 5.04 -8.04 -2.77
N GLU A 26 5.14 -7.12 -3.72
CA GLU A 26 4.79 -5.70 -3.52
C GLU A 26 3.33 -5.45 -3.89
N ASN A 27 2.56 -4.94 -2.92
CA ASN A 27 1.17 -4.56 -3.09
C ASN A 27 1.09 -3.04 -2.95
N CYS A 28 0.23 -2.40 -3.74
CA CYS A 28 0.13 -0.95 -3.73
C CYS A 28 -1.33 -0.51 -3.71
N VAL A 29 -1.59 0.60 -3.03
CA VAL A 29 -2.86 1.32 -3.12
C VAL A 29 -2.63 2.57 -3.99
N ASN A 30 -3.60 2.89 -4.85
CA ASN A 30 -3.53 4.06 -5.73
C ASN A 30 -4.85 4.84 -5.72
N LEU A 31 -4.79 6.06 -5.20
CA LEU A 31 -5.92 6.97 -5.08
C LEU A 31 -5.66 8.23 -5.89
N GLY A 32 -6.27 8.32 -7.08
CA GLY A 32 -6.15 9.50 -7.94
C GLY A 32 -4.73 9.86 -8.37
N GLY A 33 -3.82 8.88 -8.45
CA GLY A 33 -2.40 9.08 -8.75
C GLY A 33 -1.49 9.08 -7.52
N CYS A 34 -2.05 9.13 -6.30
CA CYS A 34 -1.29 8.93 -5.06
C CYS A 34 -1.08 7.45 -4.81
N LYS A 35 0.14 6.97 -5.05
CA LYS A 35 0.52 5.55 -4.94
C LYS A 35 1.41 5.33 -3.72
N SER A 36 1.06 4.36 -2.89
CA SER A 36 1.93 3.87 -1.81
C SER A 36 1.89 2.34 -1.74
N CYS A 37 3.00 1.72 -1.39
CA CYS A 37 3.20 0.27 -1.50
C CYS A 37 3.68 -0.36 -0.19
N TRP A 38 3.36 -1.65 -0.01
CA TRP A 38 3.81 -2.47 1.10
C TRP A 38 4.23 -3.86 0.61
N LYS A 39 5.06 -4.55 1.40
CA LYS A 39 5.46 -5.93 1.12
C LYS A 39 4.66 -6.91 1.96
N THR A 40 4.40 -8.09 1.41
CA THR A 40 3.76 -9.21 2.15
C THR A 40 4.70 -9.88 3.15
N THR A 41 5.99 -9.52 3.12
CA THR A 41 7.01 -10.04 4.02
C THR A 41 7.58 -8.92 4.89
N GLN A 42 8.05 -9.33 6.05
CA GLN A 42 8.78 -8.48 6.96
C GLN A 42 10.07 -7.98 6.30
N VAL A 43 10.34 -6.68 6.41
CA VAL A 43 11.57 -6.07 5.89
C VAL A 43 12.20 -5.14 6.90
N VAL A 44 13.53 -5.03 6.84
CA VAL A 44 14.28 -4.02 7.59
C VAL A 44 14.18 -2.70 6.82
N VAL A 45 13.71 -1.65 7.49
CA VAL A 45 13.54 -0.32 6.90
C VAL A 45 14.20 0.74 7.77
N THR A 46 14.46 1.90 7.16
CA THR A 46 14.82 3.14 7.86
C THR A 46 13.68 4.13 7.62
N SER A 47 13.11 4.66 8.70
CA SER A 47 11.95 5.57 8.64
C SER A 47 11.87 6.39 9.93
N ASP A 48 11.23 7.56 9.88
CA ASP A 48 10.88 8.33 11.09
C ASP A 48 10.02 7.51 12.08
N LEU A 49 9.31 6.50 11.57
CA LEU A 49 8.52 5.55 12.35
C LEU A 49 9.37 4.52 13.12
N CYS A 50 10.66 4.39 12.81
CA CYS A 50 11.63 3.59 13.57
C CYS A 50 12.22 4.37 14.77
N GLY A 51 11.94 5.68 14.87
CA GLY A 51 12.70 6.61 15.72
C GLY A 51 14.00 7.09 15.06
N ALA A 52 14.53 8.22 15.54
CA ALA A 52 15.66 8.91 14.92
C ALA A 52 16.88 7.99 14.72
N ASN A 53 17.35 7.89 13.47
CA ASN A 53 18.54 7.15 13.05
C ASN A 53 18.55 5.66 13.39
N ARG A 54 17.39 5.01 13.45
CA ARG A 54 17.27 3.56 13.69
C ARG A 54 16.74 2.82 12.48
N THR A 55 17.21 1.60 12.31
CA THR A 55 16.52 0.61 11.50
C THR A 55 15.50 -0.11 12.36
N CYS A 56 14.41 -0.54 11.73
CA CYS A 56 13.36 -1.29 12.39
C CYS A 56 12.80 -2.35 11.44
N LEU A 57 12.11 -3.29 12.03
CA LEU A 57 11.46 -4.43 11.41
C LEU A 57 10.01 -4.06 11.11
N ALA A 58 9.74 -3.74 9.85
CA ALA A 58 8.39 -3.39 9.43
C ALA A 58 7.59 -4.66 9.16
N GLN A 59 6.61 -4.97 10.00
CA GLN A 59 5.68 -6.07 9.76
C GLN A 59 4.76 -5.74 8.56
N PRO A 60 4.35 -6.75 7.75
CA PRO A 60 3.47 -6.51 6.60
C PRO A 60 2.20 -5.72 6.92
N ALA A 61 1.59 -5.98 8.08
CA ALA A 61 0.38 -5.28 8.50
C ALA A 61 0.61 -3.79 8.79
N ASP A 62 1.74 -3.43 9.41
CA ASP A 62 2.07 -2.04 9.69
C ASP A 62 2.45 -1.30 8.40
N GLN A 63 3.19 -1.96 7.51
CA GLN A 63 3.48 -1.42 6.18
C GLN A 63 2.18 -1.17 5.39
N GLN A 64 1.24 -2.12 5.38
CA GLN A 64 -0.06 -1.97 4.71
C GLN A 64 -0.86 -0.80 5.28
N ASN A 65 -0.99 -0.73 6.61
CA ASN A 65 -1.67 0.37 7.31
C ASN A 65 -1.08 1.71 6.88
N ASN A 66 0.25 1.84 6.96
CA ASN A 66 0.94 3.10 6.68
C ASN A 66 0.86 3.46 5.20
N ALA A 67 0.91 2.48 4.29
CA ALA A 67 0.73 2.72 2.86
C ALA A 67 -0.67 3.25 2.54
N ILE A 68 -1.72 2.71 3.17
CA ILE A 68 -3.09 3.20 3.02
C ILE A 68 -3.19 4.63 3.53
N VAL A 69 -2.70 4.90 4.74
CA VAL A 69 -2.70 6.24 5.33
C VAL A 69 -1.96 7.24 4.43
N ASP A 70 -0.77 6.90 3.92
CA ASP A 70 0.02 7.78 3.06
C ASP A 70 -0.69 8.11 1.73
N ALA A 71 -1.28 7.10 1.09
CA ALA A 71 -2.01 7.33 -0.15
C ALA A 71 -3.26 8.19 0.06
N VAL A 72 -3.98 7.97 1.17
CA VAL A 72 -5.16 8.77 1.52
C VAL A 72 -4.78 10.22 1.83
N LEU A 73 -3.74 10.46 2.62
CA LEU A 73 -3.27 11.82 2.93
C LEU A 73 -2.88 12.58 1.66
N CYS A 74 -2.10 11.96 0.77
CA CYS A 74 -1.75 12.55 -0.52
C CYS A 74 -3.00 12.84 -1.37
N ALA A 75 -3.95 11.90 -1.42
CA ALA A 75 -5.18 12.07 -2.20
C ALA A 75 -6.05 13.19 -1.62
N CYS A 76 -6.09 13.34 -0.31
CA CYS A 76 -6.75 14.44 0.39
C CYS A 76 -6.12 15.78 0.06
N ASP A 77 -4.79 15.90 0.04
CA ASP A 77 -4.12 17.15 -0.36
C ASP A 77 -4.48 17.54 -1.80
N LYS A 78 -4.56 16.55 -2.70
CA LYS A 78 -5.02 16.77 -4.08
C LYS A 78 -6.50 17.19 -4.13
N ALA A 79 -7.37 16.52 -3.38
CA ALA A 79 -8.78 16.85 -3.31
C ALA A 79 -8.99 18.29 -2.79
N LYS A 80 -8.29 18.68 -1.72
CA LYS A 80 -8.29 20.05 -1.19
C LYS A 80 -7.81 21.08 -2.21
N THR A 81 -6.73 20.79 -2.92
CA THR A 81 -6.18 21.68 -3.97
C THR A 81 -7.19 21.90 -5.10
N LEU A 82 -8.01 20.89 -5.40
CA LEU A 82 -9.09 20.95 -6.37
C LEU A 82 -10.42 21.46 -5.78
N GLY A 83 -10.43 21.91 -4.52
CA GLY A 83 -11.65 22.36 -3.84
C GLY A 83 -12.73 21.28 -3.77
N TYR A 84 -12.35 20.00 -3.68
CA TYR A 84 -13.22 18.84 -3.69
C TYR A 84 -14.11 18.71 -4.95
N SER A 85 -13.72 19.30 -6.08
CA SER A 85 -14.50 19.24 -7.33
C SER A 85 -14.44 17.89 -8.04
N ASP A 86 -13.40 17.08 -7.81
CA ASP A 86 -13.26 15.74 -8.40
C ASP A 86 -14.05 14.70 -7.59
N THR A 87 -15.30 14.47 -8.01
CA THR A 87 -16.22 13.53 -7.34
C THR A 87 -15.72 12.09 -7.35
N VAL A 88 -14.95 11.68 -8.36
CA VAL A 88 -14.42 10.31 -8.48
C VAL A 88 -13.29 10.12 -7.47
N LEU A 89 -12.39 11.10 -7.35
CA LEU A 89 -11.33 11.08 -6.34
C LEU A 89 -11.93 11.06 -4.92
N ASN A 90 -12.90 11.94 -4.65
CA ASN A 90 -13.53 12.05 -3.35
C ASN A 90 -14.20 10.72 -2.94
N ALA A 91 -14.97 10.10 -3.85
CA ALA A 91 -15.61 8.82 -3.61
C ALA A 91 -14.57 7.73 -3.31
N LYS A 92 -13.49 7.65 -4.09
CA LYS A 92 -12.42 6.66 -3.86
C LYS A 92 -11.75 6.81 -2.50
N ILE A 93 -11.53 8.04 -2.04
CA ILE A 93 -10.98 8.29 -0.71
C ILE A 93 -11.96 7.78 0.35
N GLN A 94 -13.23 8.17 0.25
CA GLN A 94 -14.26 7.79 1.21
C GLN A 94 -14.47 6.27 1.26
N ASP A 95 -14.51 5.59 0.11
CA ASP A 95 -14.64 4.14 0.02
C ASP A 95 -13.45 3.44 0.67
N THR A 96 -12.22 3.89 0.38
CA THR A 96 -11.00 3.31 0.93
C THR A 96 -10.97 3.45 2.45
N VAL A 97 -11.31 4.63 2.98
CA VAL A 97 -11.36 4.86 4.43
C VAL A 97 -12.49 4.08 5.08
N SER A 98 -13.64 3.95 4.41
CA SER A 98 -14.77 3.17 4.92
C SER A 98 -14.46 1.68 4.98
N GLU A 99 -13.79 1.14 3.98
CA GLU A 99 -13.33 -0.25 3.98
C GLU A 99 -12.30 -0.50 5.08
N PHE A 100 -11.35 0.42 5.23
CA PHE A 100 -10.25 0.31 6.18
C PHE A 100 -10.68 0.50 7.64
N SER A 101 -11.49 1.52 7.92
CA SER A 101 -11.92 1.89 9.27
C SER A 101 -13.23 1.22 9.70
N ARG A 102 -14.03 0.71 8.74
CA ARG A 102 -15.41 0.23 8.91
C ARG A 102 -16.43 1.31 9.27
N TYR A 103 -16.06 2.59 9.18
CA TYR A 103 -16.96 3.73 9.42
C TYR A 103 -17.21 4.50 8.14
N ASN A 104 -18.46 4.94 7.94
CA ASN A 104 -18.80 5.86 6.84
C ASN A 104 -18.56 7.30 7.31
N ILE A 105 -17.45 7.89 6.88
CA ILE A 105 -17.00 9.23 7.27
C ILE A 105 -17.06 10.14 6.04
N SER A 106 -17.47 11.39 6.20
CA SER A 106 -17.51 12.32 5.08
C SER A 106 -16.09 12.65 4.58
N ILE A 107 -15.95 12.92 3.28
CA ILE A 107 -14.66 13.28 2.69
C ILE A 107 -14.02 14.51 3.36
N ASN A 108 -14.84 15.50 3.75
CA ASN A 108 -14.35 16.70 4.42
C ASN A 108 -13.78 16.35 5.79
N ASP A 109 -14.46 15.51 6.59
CA ASP A 109 -13.95 15.10 7.91
C ASP A 109 -12.65 14.29 7.79
N ILE A 110 -12.59 13.37 6.80
CA ILE A 110 -11.38 12.59 6.52
C ILE A 110 -10.21 13.52 6.18
N CYS A 111 -10.41 14.44 5.25
CA CYS A 111 -9.32 15.23 4.70
C CYS A 111 -8.95 16.42 5.58
N ASP A 112 -9.89 17.07 6.23
CA ASP A 112 -9.63 18.25 7.08
C ASP A 112 -9.12 17.86 8.47
N GLN A 113 -9.49 16.67 8.97
CA GLN A 113 -9.06 16.17 10.28
C GLN A 113 -8.53 14.71 10.20
N PRO A 114 -7.52 14.42 9.36
CA PRO A 114 -7.11 13.06 9.10
C PRO A 114 -6.60 12.34 10.35
N GLY A 115 -5.98 13.06 11.29
CA GLY A 115 -5.46 12.48 12.54
C GLY A 115 -6.53 11.84 13.45
N MET A 116 -7.81 12.14 13.24
CA MET A 116 -8.91 11.51 13.98
C MET A 116 -9.20 10.08 13.52
N PHE A 117 -8.84 9.73 12.28
CA PHE A 117 -9.22 8.48 11.63
C PHE A 117 -8.04 7.70 11.07
N LEU A 118 -6.95 8.40 10.73
CA LEU A 118 -5.79 7.89 10.03
C LEU A 118 -4.57 8.09 10.91
N THR A 119 -4.07 6.99 11.49
CA THR A 119 -2.87 7.00 12.32
C THR A 119 -1.85 6.02 11.75
N LYS A 120 -0.62 6.49 11.57
CA LYS A 120 0.50 5.62 11.21
C LYS A 120 0.89 4.75 12.40
N ARG A 121 1.19 3.49 12.13
CA ARG A 121 1.73 2.55 13.11
C ARG A 121 3.25 2.63 13.13
N LEU A 122 3.82 2.61 14.32
CA LEU A 122 5.25 2.48 14.50
C LEU A 122 5.71 1.12 14.00
N TYR A 123 6.93 1.09 13.51
CA TYR A 123 7.60 -0.17 13.19
C TYR A 123 8.43 -0.60 14.41
N THR A 124 8.62 -1.91 14.56
CA THR A 124 9.25 -2.53 15.75
C THR A 124 10.72 -2.83 15.55
#